data_AF-A0AAU9IX69-F1
#
_entry.id   AF-A0AAU9IX69-F1
#
_cell.length_a   1.000
_cell.length_b   1.000
_cell.length_c   1.000
_cell.angle_alpha   90.00
_cell.angle_beta   90.00
_cell.angle_gamma   90.00
#
_symmetry.space_group_name_H-M   'P 1'
#
loop_
_entity.id
_entity.type
_entity.pdbx_description
1 polymer ?
#
loop_
_entity_poly.entity_id
_entity_poly.type
_entity_poly.pdbx_seq_one_letter_code
_entity_poly.pdbx_strand_id
1 'polypeptide(L)'
;MSYHRNPLENYLGSDNRLDFNQFGNLPEEPPEQPSQSLTNSIKHITSTLVTQGLPPPGNLFSTDFQEVSKTVNSIYALMQSRQRDAAFRSDLIDKNRSLENEKSKLAQNNERLNTEKSNLESELAKLKNQIKTMTIKNKEEKDKILLERDELKRENNKLTHKETQSQHELKKKDAAYAKLQEQLRKSLGEKDLPIRNQVELTSPLHTNGVSLFARNGDSEFSYLISRGYEENQNALLAENQELRSAFLLLQNELQDMMKQRREAFHKRYAEELGDLCPDFAEFQQKPVKPEVMNLPFQGISENVIKAFQENMRVFREFMDKADEAALNVDGEGDEELQKIKCIADLKELLKNYRILLKNQENIMQNAILGSRSRAPDNIGYTASRLKVAADTEIEKANRFLQEEFSKLELKQQEIEEQRHLVSDTAHRMDEEKFMITKQREQLMEERNRWEQALQSACKLNSELVDE
;
A
#
# COMPACT_ATOMS: atom_id res chain seq x y z
N MET A 1 47.82 -29.44 25.60
CA MET A 1 48.44 -30.76 25.46
C MET A 1 48.87 -31.25 26.83
N SER A 2 48.01 -32.07 27.45
CA SER A 2 48.31 -32.81 28.67
C SER A 2 47.67 -34.17 28.48
N TYR A 3 48.49 -35.17 28.19
CA TYR A 3 48.06 -36.54 27.94
C TYR A 3 47.52 -37.15 29.22
N HIS A 4 46.24 -37.54 29.20
CA HIS A 4 45.68 -38.40 30.22
C HIS A 4 46.05 -39.86 29.89
N ARG A 5 47.06 -40.37 30.60
CA ARG A 5 47.43 -41.79 30.59
C ARG A 5 46.27 -42.66 31.05
N ASN A 6 46.05 -43.74 30.31
CA ASN A 6 45.09 -44.79 30.63
C ASN A 6 45.62 -45.61 31.83
N PRO A 7 44.92 -45.69 32.97
CA PRO A 7 45.44 -46.30 34.21
C PRO A 7 45.53 -47.84 34.18
N LEU A 8 45.17 -48.48 33.06
CA LEU A 8 45.16 -49.94 32.90
C LEU A 8 46.45 -50.52 32.28
N GLU A 9 47.33 -49.69 31.72
CA GLU A 9 48.60 -50.17 31.12
C GLU A 9 49.65 -50.57 32.17
N ASN A 10 49.52 -50.11 33.42
CA ASN A 10 50.47 -50.48 34.47
C ASN A 10 50.31 -51.92 35.00
N TYR A 11 49.25 -52.64 34.61
CA TYR A 11 48.95 -53.97 35.16
C TYR A 11 49.22 -55.14 34.22
N LEU A 12 49.65 -54.88 32.97
CA LEU A 12 49.90 -55.92 31.97
C LEU A 12 51.35 -55.84 31.44
N GLY A 13 52.31 -55.69 32.35
CA GLY A 13 53.73 -55.90 32.03
C GLY A 13 53.99 -57.38 31.71
N SER A 14 54.29 -57.65 30.45
CA SER A 14 54.39 -58.97 29.81
C SER A 14 55.52 -59.90 30.27
N ASP A 15 56.19 -59.63 31.41
CA ASP A 15 57.37 -60.39 31.87
C ASP A 15 57.26 -60.97 33.30
N ASN A 16 56.11 -60.86 33.96
CA ASN A 16 55.90 -61.56 35.24
C ASN A 16 55.39 -62.98 35.00
N ARG A 17 56.33 -63.91 34.75
CA ARG A 17 56.04 -65.34 34.94
C ARG A 17 55.65 -65.56 36.41
N LEU A 18 54.41 -65.96 36.64
CA LEU A 18 53.93 -66.40 37.95
C LEU A 18 54.75 -67.62 38.40
N ASP A 19 55.59 -67.43 39.41
CA ASP A 19 56.36 -68.48 40.06
C ASP A 19 55.46 -69.26 41.03
N PHE A 20 54.92 -70.39 40.56
CA PHE A 20 54.02 -71.23 41.34
C PHE A 20 54.73 -72.07 42.42
N ASN A 21 56.06 -71.99 42.56
CA ASN A 21 56.80 -72.67 43.62
C ASN A 21 56.83 -71.91 44.96
N GLN A 22 56.20 -70.73 45.03
CA GLN A 22 56.06 -69.95 46.27
C GLN A 22 54.88 -70.39 47.15
N PHE A 23 54.01 -71.27 46.64
CA PHE A 23 52.97 -71.92 47.42
C PHE A 23 53.52 -73.22 48.02
N GLY A 24 54.45 -73.08 48.98
CA GLY A 24 54.82 -74.19 49.86
C GLY A 24 53.60 -74.68 50.64
N ASN A 25 53.58 -75.99 50.94
CA ASN A 25 52.52 -76.67 51.68
C ASN A 25 52.00 -75.82 52.87
N LEU A 26 50.84 -75.19 52.67
CA LEU A 26 50.09 -74.56 53.74
C LEU A 26 49.58 -75.67 54.67
N PRO A 27 49.66 -75.50 56.00
CA PRO A 27 48.94 -76.39 56.91
C PRO A 27 47.44 -76.32 56.56
N GLU A 28 46.75 -77.46 56.55
CA GLU A 28 45.29 -77.49 56.53
C GLU A 28 44.77 -76.72 57.76
N GLU A 29 44.45 -75.44 57.58
CA GLU A 29 43.66 -74.70 58.53
C GLU A 29 42.23 -75.28 58.53
N PRO A 30 41.62 -75.46 59.71
CA PRO A 30 40.26 -75.96 59.80
C PRO A 30 39.31 -74.97 59.10
N PRO A 31 38.18 -75.44 58.55
CA PRO A 31 37.27 -74.58 57.81
C PRO A 31 36.73 -73.48 58.72
N GLU A 32 37.18 -72.23 58.50
CA GLU A 32 36.58 -71.06 59.13
C GLU A 32 35.08 -71.06 58.80
N GLN A 33 34.24 -71.23 59.82
CA GLN A 33 32.80 -71.13 59.65
C GLN A 33 32.47 -69.73 59.12
N PRO A 34 31.66 -69.61 58.04
CA PRO A 34 31.33 -68.33 57.47
C PRO A 34 30.68 -67.46 58.55
N SER A 35 31.26 -66.28 58.80
CA SER A 35 30.74 -65.36 59.80
C SER A 35 29.23 -65.15 59.62
N GLN A 36 28.48 -65.07 60.71
CA GLN A 36 27.02 -64.99 60.65
C GLN A 36 26.53 -63.80 59.79
N SER A 37 27.34 -62.74 59.71
CA SER A 37 27.17 -61.60 58.80
C SER A 37 27.20 -61.97 57.31
N LEU A 38 28.17 -62.79 56.90
CA LEU A 38 28.29 -63.27 55.52
C LEU A 38 27.11 -64.18 55.14
N THR A 39 26.74 -65.08 56.05
CA THR A 39 25.58 -65.98 55.85
C THR A 39 24.28 -65.18 55.68
N ASN A 40 24.10 -64.12 56.46
CA ASN A 40 22.94 -63.23 56.35
C ASN A 40 22.96 -62.43 55.03
N SER A 41 24.14 -61.97 54.59
CA SER A 41 24.31 -61.25 53.33
C SER A 41 24.00 -62.12 52.11
N ILE A 42 24.46 -63.37 52.10
CA ILE A 42 24.15 -64.34 51.05
C ILE A 42 22.64 -64.61 51.00
N LYS A 43 22.01 -64.86 52.15
CA LYS A 43 20.54 -65.06 52.21
C LYS A 43 19.77 -63.85 51.68
N HIS A 44 20.20 -62.64 52.04
CA HIS A 44 19.58 -61.41 51.56
C HIS A 44 19.73 -61.22 50.05
N ILE A 45 20.93 -61.46 49.50
CA ILE A 45 21.20 -61.39 48.06
C ILE A 45 20.34 -62.42 47.31
N THR A 46 20.32 -63.67 47.77
CA THR A 46 19.52 -64.74 47.17
C THR A 46 18.02 -64.39 47.20
N SER A 47 17.50 -63.90 48.33
CA SER A 47 16.10 -63.45 48.43
C SER A 47 15.80 -62.30 47.47
N THR A 48 16.71 -61.34 47.36
CA THR A 48 16.53 -60.16 46.49
C THR A 48 16.52 -60.55 45.01
N LEU A 49 17.45 -61.42 44.60
CA LEU A 49 17.54 -61.91 43.22
C LEU A 49 16.28 -62.68 42.83
N VAL A 50 15.84 -63.61 43.68
CA VAL A 50 14.61 -64.38 43.43
C VAL A 50 13.38 -63.47 43.39
N THR A 51 13.28 -62.50 44.30
CA THR A 51 12.17 -61.51 44.30
C THR A 51 12.15 -60.68 43.00
N GLN A 52 13.32 -60.39 42.42
CA GLN A 52 13.45 -59.68 41.15
C GLN A 52 13.31 -60.61 39.92
N GLY A 53 12.99 -61.90 40.12
CA GLY A 53 12.81 -62.88 39.04
C GLY A 53 14.12 -63.39 38.43
N LEU A 54 15.25 -63.19 39.11
CA LEU A 54 16.58 -63.65 38.70
C LEU A 54 16.93 -64.99 39.38
N PRO A 55 17.74 -65.85 38.72
CA PRO A 55 18.10 -67.15 39.29
C PRO A 55 18.98 -66.97 40.54
N PRO A 56 18.81 -67.82 41.58
CA PRO A 56 19.58 -67.74 42.81
C PRO A 56 21.06 -68.06 42.55
N PRO A 57 21.99 -67.38 43.23
CA PRO A 57 23.42 -67.62 43.04
C PRO A 57 23.80 -68.98 43.65
N GLY A 58 24.48 -69.82 42.87
CA GLY A 58 25.13 -71.03 43.38
C GLY A 58 26.48 -70.74 44.03
N ASN A 59 27.26 -71.79 44.32
CA ASN A 59 28.63 -71.65 44.81
C ASN A 59 29.68 -71.71 43.67
N LEU A 60 30.33 -70.58 43.39
CA LEU A 60 31.36 -70.45 42.34
C LEU A 60 32.63 -71.27 42.62
N PHE A 61 32.91 -71.54 43.90
CA PHE A 61 34.09 -72.29 44.33
C PHE A 61 33.76 -73.76 44.62
N SER A 62 32.54 -74.20 44.28
CA SER A 62 32.17 -75.61 44.35
C SER A 62 32.91 -76.43 43.30
N THR A 63 33.25 -77.67 43.64
CA THR A 63 33.71 -78.66 42.66
C THR A 63 32.56 -79.20 41.80
N ASP A 64 31.31 -78.91 42.16
CA ASP A 64 30.12 -79.23 41.38
C ASP A 64 29.90 -78.21 40.25
N PHE A 65 30.00 -78.68 39.01
CA PHE A 65 29.75 -77.92 37.80
C PHE A 65 28.34 -77.28 37.76
N GLN A 66 27.33 -77.90 38.37
CA GLN A 66 25.99 -77.32 38.40
C GLN A 66 25.91 -76.06 39.27
N GLU A 67 26.61 -76.03 40.40
CA GLU A 67 26.66 -74.87 41.29
C GLU A 67 27.41 -73.70 40.64
N VAL A 68 28.54 -73.98 39.99
CA VAL A 68 29.29 -72.98 39.21
C VAL A 68 28.43 -72.42 38.06
N SER A 69 27.73 -73.29 37.34
CA SER A 69 26.83 -72.90 36.24
C SER A 69 25.65 -72.02 36.72
N LYS A 70 25.05 -72.33 37.88
CA LYS A 70 24.02 -71.47 38.49
C LYS A 70 24.55 -70.07 38.76
N THR A 71 25.74 -69.95 39.37
CA THR A 71 26.35 -68.64 39.66
C THR A 71 26.65 -67.85 38.39
N VAL A 72 27.22 -68.50 37.37
CA VAL A 72 27.51 -67.87 36.07
C VAL A 72 26.23 -67.39 35.39
N ASN A 73 25.16 -68.20 35.39
CA ASN A 73 23.87 -67.82 34.82
C ASN A 73 23.20 -66.67 35.59
N SER A 74 23.32 -66.63 36.92
CA SER A 74 22.87 -65.50 37.74
C SER A 74 23.62 -64.21 37.43
N ILE A 75 24.94 -64.28 37.29
CA ILE A 75 25.76 -63.12 36.91
C ILE A 75 25.41 -62.67 35.48
N TYR A 76 25.26 -63.59 34.55
CA TYR A 76 24.87 -63.29 33.17
C TYR A 76 23.48 -62.64 33.09
N ALA A 77 22.49 -63.19 33.81
CA ALA A 77 21.15 -62.61 33.88
C ALA A 77 21.15 -61.20 34.50
N LEU A 78 21.96 -60.97 35.54
CA LEU A 78 22.16 -59.65 36.13
C LEU A 78 22.79 -58.65 35.14
N MET A 79 23.83 -59.06 34.43
CA MET A 79 24.48 -58.22 33.42
C MET A 79 23.52 -57.87 32.28
N GLN A 80 22.77 -58.86 31.78
CA GLN A 80 21.80 -58.67 30.71
C GLN A 80 20.63 -57.78 31.17
N SER A 81 20.15 -57.96 32.41
CA SER A 81 19.12 -57.09 33.01
C SER A 81 19.63 -55.65 33.12
N ARG A 82 20.84 -55.45 33.63
CA ARG A 82 21.45 -54.11 33.75
C ARG A 82 21.63 -53.44 32.38
N GLN A 83 22.03 -54.19 31.36
CA GLN A 83 22.19 -53.66 30.01
C GLN A 83 20.84 -53.23 29.41
N ARG A 84 19.79 -54.04 29.59
CA ARG A 84 18.42 -53.67 29.17
C ARG A 84 17.89 -52.45 29.91
N ASP A 85 18.10 -52.37 31.22
CA ASP A 85 17.68 -51.23 32.03
C ASP A 85 18.42 -49.94 31.61
N ALA A 86 19.72 -50.03 31.31
CA ALA A 86 20.49 -48.91 30.82
C ALA A 86 19.97 -48.41 29.47
N ALA A 87 19.70 -49.32 28.53
CA ALA A 87 19.11 -48.96 27.23
C ALA A 87 17.72 -48.33 27.40
N PHE A 88 16.86 -48.93 28.21
CA PHE A 88 15.51 -48.40 28.49
C PHE A 88 15.56 -47.00 29.13
N ARG A 89 16.48 -46.77 30.07
CA ARG A 89 16.69 -45.44 30.66
C ARG A 89 17.17 -44.43 29.62
N SER A 90 18.08 -44.82 28.72
CA SER A 90 18.53 -43.96 27.63
C SER A 90 17.35 -43.55 26.73
N ASP A 91 16.55 -44.53 26.28
CA ASP A 91 15.37 -44.29 25.45
C ASP A 91 14.35 -43.36 26.14
N LEU A 92 14.14 -43.53 27.45
CA LEU A 92 13.26 -42.67 28.23
C LEU A 92 13.80 -41.24 28.33
N ILE A 93 15.11 -41.07 28.54
CA ILE A 93 15.74 -39.75 28.58
C ILE A 93 15.60 -39.05 27.23
N ASP A 94 15.82 -39.76 26.13
CA ASP A 94 15.70 -39.21 24.78
C ASP A 94 14.26 -38.81 24.46
N LYS A 95 13.28 -39.66 24.81
CA LYS A 95 11.84 -39.33 24.69
C LYS A 95 11.49 -38.11 25.54
N ASN A 96 11.95 -38.06 26.77
CA ASN A 96 11.68 -36.93 27.67
C ASN A 96 12.28 -35.63 27.13
N ARG A 97 13.50 -35.69 26.57
CA ARG A 97 14.13 -34.54 25.93
C ARG A 97 13.36 -34.09 24.69
N SER A 98 12.86 -35.02 23.87
CA SER A 98 12.03 -34.70 22.71
C SER A 98 10.72 -34.01 23.13
N LEU A 99 10.05 -34.54 24.16
CA LEU A 99 8.81 -33.97 24.68
C LEU A 99 9.02 -32.57 25.27
N GLU A 100 10.12 -32.35 26.00
CA GLU A 100 10.40 -31.02 26.56
C GLU A 100 10.70 -30.00 25.45
N ASN A 101 11.38 -30.41 24.37
CA ASN A 101 11.60 -29.58 23.19
C ASN A 101 10.27 -29.24 22.49
N GLU A 102 9.37 -30.23 22.33
CA GLU A 102 8.06 -30.00 21.73
C GLU A 102 7.20 -29.06 22.57
N LYS A 103 7.15 -29.28 23.89
CA LYS A 103 6.48 -28.41 24.85
C LYS A 103 7.01 -26.98 24.80
N SER A 104 8.33 -26.80 24.72
CA SER A 104 8.95 -25.48 24.60
C SER A 104 8.53 -24.78 23.29
N LYS A 105 8.55 -25.49 22.16
CA LYS A 105 8.09 -24.95 20.86
C LYS A 105 6.61 -24.57 20.89
N LEU A 106 5.76 -25.42 21.49
CA LEU A 106 4.33 -25.16 21.63
C LEU A 106 4.08 -23.94 22.52
N ALA A 107 4.82 -23.78 23.62
CA ALA A 107 4.72 -22.61 24.49
C ALA A 107 5.08 -21.31 23.75
N GLN A 108 6.20 -21.29 23.01
CA GLN A 108 6.61 -20.13 22.21
C GLN A 108 5.56 -19.79 21.13
N ASN A 109 5.01 -20.80 20.45
CA ASN A 109 3.97 -20.55 19.44
C ASN A 109 2.68 -20.02 20.08
N ASN A 110 2.32 -20.50 21.27
CA ASN A 110 1.15 -20.00 22.01
C ASN A 110 1.33 -18.53 22.42
N GLU A 111 2.52 -18.16 22.91
CA GLU A 111 2.85 -16.77 23.23
C GLU A 111 2.75 -15.87 22.00
N ARG A 112 3.36 -16.28 20.88
CA ARG A 112 3.27 -15.55 19.61
C ARG A 112 1.82 -15.35 19.15
N LEU A 113 1.01 -16.41 19.20
CA LEU A 113 -0.40 -16.34 18.81
C LEU A 113 -1.22 -15.44 19.75
N ASN A 114 -0.91 -15.41 21.05
CA ASN A 114 -1.56 -14.50 21.99
C ASN A 114 -1.19 -13.04 21.73
N THR A 115 0.07 -12.75 21.38
CA THR A 115 0.48 -11.40 20.98
C THR A 115 -0.22 -10.96 19.71
N GLU A 116 -0.29 -11.82 18.70
CA GLU A 116 -0.99 -11.55 17.43
C GLU A 116 -2.49 -11.31 17.67
N LYS A 117 -3.12 -12.13 18.51
CA LYS A 117 -4.52 -11.96 18.92
C LYS A 117 -4.76 -10.60 19.59
N SER A 118 -3.90 -10.22 20.54
CA SER A 118 -4.01 -8.92 21.24
C SER A 118 -3.87 -7.74 20.28
N ASN A 119 -2.95 -7.84 19.32
CA ASN A 119 -2.77 -6.83 18.27
C ASN A 119 -4.01 -6.71 17.38
N LEU A 120 -4.54 -7.84 16.91
CA LEU A 120 -5.77 -7.87 16.10
C LEU A 120 -6.98 -7.32 16.87
N GLU A 121 -7.13 -7.64 18.16
CA GLU A 121 -8.20 -7.09 19.00
C GLU A 121 -8.10 -5.56 19.13
N SER A 122 -6.88 -5.03 19.26
CA SER A 122 -6.61 -3.58 19.28
C SER A 122 -6.94 -2.90 17.95
N GLU A 123 -6.54 -3.50 16.82
CA GLU A 123 -6.88 -3.00 15.49
C GLU A 123 -8.39 -3.03 15.23
N LEU A 124 -9.07 -4.09 15.64
CA LEU A 124 -10.52 -4.21 15.52
C LEU A 124 -11.22 -3.11 16.32
N ALA A 125 -10.74 -2.80 17.52
CA ALA A 125 -11.26 -1.69 18.33
C ALA A 125 -11.05 -0.33 17.63
N LYS A 126 -9.87 -0.08 17.03
CA LYS A 126 -9.59 1.14 16.25
C LYS A 126 -10.52 1.28 15.05
N LEU A 127 -10.66 0.22 14.24
CA LEU A 127 -11.54 0.22 13.07
C LEU A 127 -13.00 0.43 13.45
N LYS A 128 -13.47 -0.21 14.53
CA LYS A 128 -14.83 -0.01 15.04
C LYS A 128 -15.09 1.44 15.46
N ASN A 129 -14.11 2.09 16.09
CA ASN A 129 -14.21 3.51 16.44
C ASN A 129 -14.20 4.41 15.20
N GLN A 130 -13.37 4.13 14.20
CA GLN A 130 -13.37 4.85 12.93
C GLN A 130 -14.71 4.74 12.20
N ILE A 131 -15.28 3.54 12.11
CA ILE A 131 -16.60 3.30 11.51
C ILE A 131 -17.67 4.13 12.24
N LYS A 132 -17.64 4.16 13.58
CA LYS A 132 -18.59 4.95 14.38
C LYS A 132 -18.47 6.44 14.08
N THR A 133 -17.25 6.97 14.03
CA THR A 133 -17.00 8.39 13.70
C THR A 133 -17.47 8.73 12.28
N MET A 134 -17.13 7.91 11.29
CA MET A 134 -17.56 8.11 9.91
C MET A 134 -19.09 8.03 9.76
N THR A 135 -19.73 7.13 10.50
CA THR A 135 -21.21 7.02 10.50
C THR A 135 -21.87 8.28 11.04
N ILE A 136 -21.30 8.89 12.09
CA ILE A 136 -21.80 10.15 12.64
C ILE A 136 -21.61 11.28 11.62
N LYS A 137 -20.40 11.44 11.06
CA LYS A 137 -20.12 12.46 10.02
C LYS A 137 -21.06 12.32 8.81
N ASN A 138 -21.25 11.12 8.29
CA ASN A 138 -22.15 10.87 7.16
C ASN A 138 -23.60 11.21 7.50
N LYS A 139 -24.04 10.97 8.74
CA LYS A 139 -25.38 11.35 9.18
C LYS A 139 -25.53 12.87 9.22
N GLU A 140 -24.56 13.59 9.76
CA GLU A 140 -24.56 15.06 9.79
C GLU A 140 -24.54 15.66 8.39
N GLU A 141 -23.74 15.14 7.46
CA GLU A 141 -23.73 15.58 6.06
C GLU A 141 -25.06 15.30 5.35
N LYS A 142 -25.64 14.13 5.58
CA LYS A 142 -26.97 13.81 5.06
C LYS A 142 -28.02 14.80 5.55
N ASP A 143 -28.00 15.13 6.84
CA ASP A 143 -28.94 16.09 7.42
C ASP A 143 -28.74 17.50 6.84
N LYS A 144 -27.48 17.92 6.61
CA LYS A 144 -27.17 19.19 5.91
C LYS A 144 -27.71 19.22 4.48
N ILE A 145 -27.46 18.18 3.69
CA ILE A 145 -27.95 18.09 2.30
C ILE A 145 -29.49 18.11 2.26
N LEU A 146 -30.15 17.47 3.22
CA LEU A 146 -31.61 17.51 3.32
C LEU A 146 -32.14 18.92 3.60
N LEU A 147 -31.48 19.67 4.49
CA LEU A 147 -31.83 21.06 4.78
C LEU A 147 -31.61 21.97 3.56
N GLU A 148 -30.48 21.85 2.88
CA GLU A 148 -30.17 22.62 1.66
C GLU A 148 -31.18 22.33 0.54
N ARG A 149 -31.53 21.05 0.33
CA ARG A 149 -32.57 20.64 -0.62
C ARG A 149 -33.91 21.32 -0.30
N ASP A 150 -34.30 21.37 0.98
CA ASP A 150 -35.57 21.96 1.40
C ASP A 150 -35.58 23.49 1.27
N GLU A 151 -34.44 24.15 1.47
CA GLU A 151 -34.28 25.58 1.19
C GLU A 151 -34.39 25.87 -0.31
N LEU A 152 -33.63 25.15 -1.14
CA LEU A 152 -33.66 25.29 -2.60
C LEU A 152 -35.06 25.05 -3.15
N LYS A 153 -35.79 24.05 -2.63
CA LYS A 153 -37.18 23.81 -3.01
C LYS A 153 -38.08 25.00 -2.65
N ARG A 154 -37.89 25.60 -1.48
CA ARG A 154 -38.64 26.79 -1.05
C ARG A 154 -38.33 28.01 -1.92
N GLU A 155 -37.06 28.24 -2.27
CA GLU A 155 -36.66 29.32 -3.17
C GLU A 155 -37.19 29.12 -4.60
N ASN A 156 -37.09 27.90 -5.13
CA ASN A 156 -37.60 27.57 -6.46
C ASN A 156 -39.12 27.81 -6.57
N ASN A 157 -39.88 27.47 -5.53
CA ASN A 157 -41.31 27.78 -5.47
C ASN A 157 -41.57 29.29 -5.47
N LYS A 158 -40.77 30.08 -4.73
CA LYS A 158 -40.87 31.55 -4.74
C LYS A 158 -40.55 32.13 -6.13
N LEU A 159 -39.53 31.62 -6.80
CA LEU A 159 -39.16 32.04 -8.15
C LEU A 159 -40.27 31.71 -9.16
N THR A 160 -40.79 30.49 -9.13
CA THR A 160 -41.91 30.06 -9.98
C THR A 160 -43.13 30.96 -9.79
N HIS A 161 -43.43 31.34 -8.54
CA HIS A 161 -44.52 32.26 -8.24
C HIS A 161 -44.28 33.67 -8.81
N LYS A 162 -43.07 34.22 -8.63
CA LYS A 162 -42.67 35.52 -9.22
C LYS A 162 -42.69 35.52 -10.73
N GLU A 163 -42.25 34.42 -11.36
CA GLU A 163 -42.31 34.24 -12.81
C GLU A 163 -43.76 34.28 -13.29
N THR A 164 -44.64 33.51 -12.65
CA THR A 164 -46.08 33.48 -12.97
C THR A 164 -46.69 34.88 -12.84
N GLN A 165 -46.39 35.60 -11.75
CA GLN A 165 -46.85 36.99 -11.56
C GLN A 165 -46.34 37.92 -12.67
N SER A 166 -45.05 37.84 -13.00
CA SER A 166 -44.43 38.66 -14.05
C SER A 166 -45.04 38.38 -15.43
N GLN A 167 -45.34 37.11 -15.73
CA GLN A 167 -46.04 36.73 -16.97
C GLN A 167 -47.46 37.31 -17.01
N HIS A 168 -48.19 37.35 -15.89
CA HIS A 168 -49.50 37.99 -15.83
C HIS A 168 -49.43 39.51 -16.05
N GLU A 169 -48.45 40.19 -15.45
CA GLU A 169 -48.22 41.62 -15.66
C GLU A 169 -47.84 41.95 -17.10
N LEU A 170 -47.00 41.11 -17.72
CA LEU A 170 -46.62 41.25 -19.13
C LEU A 170 -47.83 41.14 -20.04
N LYS A 171 -48.65 40.09 -19.87
CA LYS A 171 -49.91 39.92 -20.63
C LYS A 171 -50.87 41.11 -20.46
N LYS A 172 -50.95 41.68 -19.26
CA LYS A 172 -51.76 42.89 -19.00
C LYS A 172 -51.22 44.11 -19.75
N LYS A 173 -49.89 44.29 -19.80
CA LYS A 173 -49.25 45.37 -20.56
C LYS A 173 -49.43 45.16 -22.07
N ASP A 174 -49.24 43.95 -22.58
CA ASP A 174 -49.45 43.63 -24.00
C ASP A 174 -50.88 43.95 -24.44
N ALA A 175 -51.88 43.61 -23.61
CA ALA A 175 -53.27 43.95 -23.88
C ALA A 175 -53.52 45.48 -23.88
N ALA A 176 -52.85 46.24 -23.01
CA ALA A 176 -52.93 47.70 -23.01
C ALA A 176 -52.26 48.31 -24.24
N TYR A 177 -51.09 47.80 -24.63
CA TYR A 177 -50.39 48.21 -25.85
C TYR A 177 -51.22 47.93 -27.10
N ALA A 178 -51.87 46.77 -27.19
CA ALA A 178 -52.76 46.44 -28.30
C ALA A 178 -53.93 47.44 -28.41
N LYS A 179 -54.54 47.82 -27.28
CA LYS A 179 -55.59 48.85 -27.25
C LYS A 179 -55.09 50.22 -27.69
N LEU A 180 -53.89 50.62 -27.23
CA LEU A 180 -53.29 51.90 -27.58
C LEU A 180 -52.90 51.96 -29.06
N GLN A 181 -52.34 50.88 -29.61
CA GLN A 181 -52.09 50.75 -31.04
C GLN A 181 -53.38 50.87 -31.86
N GLU A 182 -54.47 50.26 -31.40
CA GLU A 182 -55.78 50.37 -32.05
C GLU A 182 -56.35 51.79 -31.98
N GLN A 183 -56.23 52.48 -30.84
CA GLN A 183 -56.62 53.89 -30.70
C GLN A 183 -55.79 54.80 -31.62
N LEU A 184 -54.48 54.58 -31.70
CA LEU A 184 -53.58 55.33 -32.57
C LEU A 184 -53.93 55.11 -34.05
N ARG A 185 -54.22 53.87 -34.46
CA ARG A 185 -54.68 53.56 -35.82
C ARG A 185 -56.00 54.27 -36.16
N LYS A 186 -56.95 54.32 -35.23
CA LYS A 186 -58.21 55.07 -35.41
C LYS A 186 -57.96 56.57 -35.55
N SER A 187 -57.13 57.14 -34.68
CA SER A 187 -56.77 58.57 -34.72
C SER A 187 -55.97 58.97 -35.96
N LEU A 188 -55.14 58.07 -36.52
CA LEU A 188 -54.42 58.29 -37.78
C LEU A 188 -55.29 58.02 -39.02
N GLY A 189 -56.37 57.25 -38.88
CA GLY A 189 -57.38 57.02 -39.92
C GLY A 189 -58.35 58.20 -40.08
N GLU A 190 -58.52 59.01 -39.02
CA GLU A 190 -59.17 60.33 -39.08
C GLU A 190 -58.17 61.33 -39.68
N LYS A 191 -58.34 61.62 -40.97
CA LYS A 191 -57.56 62.64 -41.67
C LYS A 191 -57.81 64.04 -41.07
N ASP A 192 -56.71 64.78 -40.93
CA ASP A 192 -56.59 66.21 -40.64
C ASP A 192 -56.96 66.70 -39.23
N LEU A 193 -56.02 66.49 -38.29
CA LEU A 193 -55.86 67.36 -37.12
C LEU A 193 -54.42 67.94 -37.10
N PRO A 194 -54.26 69.27 -37.00
CA PRO A 194 -52.95 69.90 -36.84
C PRO A 194 -52.49 69.70 -35.39
N ILE A 195 -51.79 68.60 -35.13
CA ILE A 195 -51.13 68.38 -33.84
C ILE A 195 -49.91 69.30 -33.78
N ARG A 196 -50.09 70.47 -33.18
CA ARG A 196 -49.01 71.35 -32.72
C ARG A 196 -48.33 70.64 -31.54
N ASN A 197 -47.18 70.04 -31.80
CA ASN A 197 -46.32 69.44 -30.78
C ASN A 197 -45.82 70.53 -29.82
N GLN A 198 -46.47 70.66 -28.65
CA GLN A 198 -45.96 71.37 -27.48
C GLN A 198 -45.77 70.35 -26.36
N VAL A 199 -44.71 69.57 -26.47
CA VAL A 199 -44.16 68.85 -25.31
C VAL A 199 -42.70 69.27 -25.21
N GLU A 200 -42.45 70.29 -24.40
CA GLU A 200 -41.12 70.55 -23.87
C GLU A 200 -40.80 69.42 -22.87
N LEU A 201 -39.83 68.57 -23.20
CA LEU A 201 -39.23 67.64 -22.25
C LEU A 201 -38.45 68.46 -21.19
N THR A 202 -39.10 68.76 -20.07
CA THR A 202 -38.49 69.47 -18.93
C THR A 202 -37.98 68.54 -17.83
N SER A 203 -37.67 67.28 -18.15
CA SER A 203 -37.02 66.36 -17.21
C SER A 203 -35.77 65.74 -17.84
N PRO A 204 -34.57 65.94 -17.25
CA PRO A 204 -33.38 65.23 -17.69
C PRO A 204 -33.59 63.73 -17.45
N LEU A 205 -33.48 62.95 -18.53
CA LEU A 205 -33.30 61.51 -18.41
C LEU A 205 -32.02 61.30 -17.61
N HIS A 206 -32.13 60.65 -16.45
CA HIS A 206 -30.98 60.21 -15.69
C HIS A 206 -30.35 59.05 -16.47
N THR A 207 -29.45 59.38 -17.39
CA THR A 207 -28.67 58.39 -18.11
C THR A 207 -27.48 58.02 -17.23
N ASN A 208 -27.55 56.88 -16.55
CA ASN A 208 -26.35 56.22 -16.07
C ASN A 208 -25.63 55.66 -17.31
N GLY A 209 -24.69 56.44 -17.85
CA GLY A 209 -23.92 56.15 -19.05
C GLY A 209 -23.16 57.39 -19.53
N VAL A 210 -22.08 57.17 -20.29
CA VAL A 210 -21.18 58.22 -20.78
C VAL A 210 -21.95 59.26 -21.60
N SER A 211 -21.81 60.54 -21.23
CA SER A 211 -22.45 61.65 -21.92
C SER A 211 -21.71 61.96 -23.22
N LEU A 212 -22.33 61.61 -24.35
CA LEU A 212 -21.84 61.91 -25.71
C LEU A 212 -21.71 63.42 -26.00
N PHE A 213 -22.16 64.29 -25.09
CA PHE A 213 -22.18 65.75 -25.25
C PHE A 213 -21.25 66.48 -24.27
N ALA A 214 -20.51 65.77 -23.42
CA ALA A 214 -19.50 66.40 -22.56
C ALA A 214 -18.26 66.79 -23.39
N ARG A 215 -17.65 67.94 -23.08
CA ARG A 215 -16.45 68.48 -23.75
C ARG A 215 -15.22 67.56 -23.72
N ASN A 216 -15.31 66.46 -22.97
CA ASN A 216 -14.29 65.40 -22.81
C ASN A 216 -14.79 64.00 -23.19
N GLY A 217 -16.00 63.85 -23.75
CA GLY A 217 -16.61 62.55 -24.06
C GLY A 217 -15.79 61.69 -25.02
N ASP A 218 -15.05 62.32 -25.94
CA ASP A 218 -14.14 61.64 -26.87
C ASP A 218 -12.90 61.06 -26.16
N SER A 219 -12.42 61.76 -25.13
CA SER A 219 -11.31 61.29 -24.28
C SER A 219 -11.75 60.16 -23.35
N GLU A 220 -12.96 60.24 -22.79
CA GLU A 220 -13.54 59.19 -21.93
C GLU A 220 -13.85 57.94 -22.74
N PHE A 221 -14.38 58.09 -23.96
CA PHE A 221 -14.59 56.99 -24.88
C PHE A 221 -13.28 56.33 -25.30
N SER A 222 -12.27 57.12 -25.70
CA SER A 222 -10.94 56.60 -26.06
C SER A 222 -10.26 55.89 -24.88
N TYR A 223 -10.43 56.41 -23.66
CA TYR A 223 -9.92 55.79 -22.44
C TYR A 223 -10.60 54.45 -22.15
N LEU A 224 -11.94 54.38 -22.26
CA LEU A 224 -12.68 53.13 -22.04
C LEU A 224 -12.32 52.07 -23.08
N ILE A 225 -12.15 52.46 -24.35
CA ILE A 225 -11.70 51.55 -25.41
C ILE A 225 -10.28 51.05 -25.12
N SER A 226 -9.33 51.95 -24.82
CA SER A 226 -7.94 51.60 -24.52
C SER A 226 -7.85 50.67 -23.30
N ARG A 227 -8.61 50.99 -22.24
CA ARG A 227 -8.70 50.17 -21.04
C ARG A 227 -9.30 48.79 -21.34
N GLY A 228 -10.37 48.71 -22.15
CA GLY A 228 -10.95 47.44 -22.55
C GLY A 228 -9.98 46.58 -23.38
N TYR A 229 -9.20 47.21 -24.27
CA TYR A 229 -8.12 46.53 -25.01
C TYR A 229 -7.02 46.04 -24.06
N GLU A 230 -6.61 46.85 -23.09
CA GLU A 230 -5.58 46.50 -22.10
C GLU A 230 -6.04 45.37 -21.18
N GLU A 231 -7.28 45.43 -20.66
CA GLU A 231 -7.88 44.37 -19.85
C GLU A 231 -7.97 43.05 -20.64
N ASN A 232 -8.39 43.10 -21.90
CA ASN A 232 -8.46 41.92 -22.76
C ASN A 232 -7.06 41.38 -23.12
N GLN A 233 -6.09 42.26 -23.38
CA GLN A 233 -4.70 41.87 -23.63
C GLN A 233 -4.07 41.21 -22.39
N ASN A 234 -4.33 41.75 -21.20
CA ASN A 234 -3.86 41.17 -19.94
C ASN A 234 -4.52 39.81 -19.67
N ALA A 235 -5.82 39.66 -19.94
CA ALA A 235 -6.51 38.38 -19.83
C ALA A 235 -5.91 37.33 -20.78
N LEU A 236 -5.64 37.69 -22.04
CA LEU A 236 -5.00 36.80 -23.02
C LEU A 236 -3.58 36.40 -22.61
N LEU A 237 -2.79 37.33 -22.04
CA LEU A 237 -1.45 37.02 -21.53
C LEU A 237 -1.51 36.06 -20.34
N ALA A 238 -2.46 36.26 -19.42
CA ALA A 238 -2.67 35.38 -18.28
C ALA A 238 -3.09 33.96 -18.73
N GLU A 239 -4.07 33.84 -19.63
CA GLU A 239 -4.49 32.56 -20.20
C GLU A 239 -3.32 31.87 -20.93
N ASN A 240 -2.52 32.62 -21.68
CA ASN A 240 -1.35 32.04 -22.35
C ASN A 240 -0.31 31.51 -21.35
N GLN A 241 -0.09 32.20 -20.23
CA GLN A 241 0.79 31.75 -19.17
C GLN A 241 0.27 30.48 -18.48
N GLU A 242 -1.04 30.41 -18.24
CA GLU A 242 -1.70 29.23 -17.69
C GLU A 242 -1.57 28.02 -18.62
N LEU A 243 -1.81 28.21 -19.92
CA LEU A 243 -1.63 27.16 -20.93
C LEU A 243 -0.18 26.65 -20.99
N ARG A 244 0.82 27.54 -20.95
CA ARG A 244 2.24 27.15 -20.90
C ARG A 244 2.54 26.31 -19.65
N SER A 245 1.97 26.70 -18.51
CA SER A 245 2.13 25.99 -17.25
C SER A 245 1.51 24.59 -17.31
N ALA A 246 0.30 24.47 -17.88
CA ALA A 246 -0.37 23.18 -18.11
C ALA A 246 0.43 22.27 -19.04
N PHE A 247 1.03 22.83 -20.11
CA PHE A 247 1.90 22.07 -21.02
C PHE A 247 3.15 21.50 -20.32
N LEU A 248 3.82 22.30 -19.49
CA LEU A 248 4.99 21.85 -18.73
C LEU A 248 4.62 20.74 -17.73
N LEU A 249 3.48 20.89 -17.06
CA LEU A 249 2.96 19.90 -16.13
C LEU A 249 2.68 18.56 -16.84
N LEU A 250 1.96 18.59 -17.96
CA LEU A 250 1.69 17.39 -18.77
C LEU A 250 2.97 16.70 -19.25
N GLN A 251 3.97 17.48 -19.66
CA GLN A 251 5.26 16.93 -20.08
C GLN A 251 5.96 16.19 -18.94
N ASN A 252 5.97 16.76 -17.73
CA ASN A 252 6.59 16.14 -16.57
C ASN A 252 5.82 14.87 -16.14
N GLU A 253 4.49 14.91 -16.14
CA GLU A 253 3.66 13.74 -15.80
C GLU A 253 3.89 12.57 -16.76
N LEU A 254 4.03 12.83 -18.07
CA LEU A 254 4.35 11.79 -19.05
C LEU A 254 5.72 11.16 -18.80
N GLN A 255 6.72 11.97 -18.45
CA GLN A 255 8.05 11.46 -18.12
C GLN A 255 8.03 10.60 -16.85
N ASP A 256 7.33 11.07 -15.82
CA ASP A 256 7.19 10.35 -14.55
C ASP A 256 6.43 9.03 -14.76
N MET A 257 5.35 9.03 -15.55
CA MET A 257 4.64 7.79 -15.90
C MET A 257 5.54 6.78 -16.60
N MET A 258 6.34 7.20 -17.58
CA MET A 258 7.27 6.26 -18.25
C MET A 258 8.30 5.70 -17.28
N LYS A 259 8.84 6.55 -16.40
CA LYS A 259 9.83 6.13 -15.39
C LYS A 259 9.22 5.11 -14.43
N GLN A 260 8.06 5.42 -13.86
CA GLN A 260 7.34 4.53 -12.94
C GLN A 260 6.96 3.21 -13.63
N ARG A 261 6.46 3.26 -14.87
CA ARG A 261 6.11 2.06 -15.63
C ARG A 261 7.33 1.19 -15.90
N ARG A 262 8.47 1.79 -16.25
CA ARG A 262 9.74 1.09 -16.47
C ARG A 262 10.22 0.39 -15.21
N GLU A 263 10.23 1.09 -14.07
CA GLU A 263 10.61 0.52 -12.77
C GLU A 263 9.67 -0.61 -12.34
N ALA A 264 8.36 -0.41 -12.52
CA ALA A 264 7.35 -1.41 -12.20
C ALA A 264 7.46 -2.66 -13.09
N PHE A 265 7.72 -2.47 -14.39
CA PHE A 265 7.93 -3.58 -15.32
C PHE A 265 9.17 -4.38 -14.94
N HIS A 266 10.31 -3.69 -14.73
CA HIS A 266 11.56 -4.36 -14.38
C HIS A 266 11.43 -5.12 -13.06
N LYS A 267 10.78 -4.53 -12.04
CA LYS A 267 10.55 -5.21 -10.76
C LYS A 267 9.68 -6.46 -10.87
N ARG A 268 8.73 -6.50 -11.80
CA ARG A 268 7.79 -7.63 -11.96
C ARG A 268 8.35 -8.73 -12.84
N TYR A 269 9.02 -8.36 -13.92
CA TYR A 269 9.27 -9.27 -15.04
C TYR A 269 10.76 -9.46 -15.35
N ALA A 270 11.69 -8.71 -14.73
CA ALA A 270 13.12 -8.83 -15.06
C ALA A 270 13.72 -10.20 -14.69
N GLU A 271 13.25 -10.83 -13.61
CA GLU A 271 13.71 -12.18 -13.23
C GLU A 271 13.19 -13.26 -14.19
N GLU A 272 11.95 -13.11 -14.69
CA GLU A 272 11.30 -14.09 -15.57
C GLU A 272 11.76 -13.99 -17.02
N LEU A 273 11.96 -12.78 -17.55
CA LEU A 273 12.42 -12.59 -18.93
C LEU A 273 13.95 -12.69 -19.08
N GLY A 274 14.74 -12.38 -18.04
CA GLY A 274 16.20 -12.37 -18.13
C GLY A 274 16.71 -11.56 -19.34
N ASP A 275 17.45 -12.21 -20.23
CA ASP A 275 18.02 -11.61 -21.45
C ASP A 275 16.97 -11.22 -22.52
N LEU A 276 15.72 -11.69 -22.39
CA LEU A 276 14.60 -11.32 -23.27
C LEU A 276 13.87 -10.04 -22.78
N CYS A 277 14.31 -9.44 -21.68
CA CYS A 277 13.73 -8.22 -21.15
C CYS A 277 13.91 -7.06 -22.17
N PRO A 278 12.83 -6.34 -22.56
CA PRO A 278 12.94 -5.27 -23.53
C PRO A 278 13.86 -4.15 -23.03
N ASP A 279 14.78 -3.71 -23.90
CA ASP A 279 15.55 -2.51 -23.63
C ASP A 279 14.69 -1.26 -23.87
N PHE A 280 14.32 -0.59 -22.78
CA PHE A 280 13.56 0.66 -22.82
C PHE A 280 14.43 1.92 -22.99
N ALA A 281 15.76 1.78 -23.15
CA ALA A 281 16.67 2.90 -23.33
C ALA A 281 16.40 3.67 -24.64
N GLU A 282 15.83 3.01 -25.66
CA GLU A 282 15.46 3.63 -26.94
C GLU A 282 14.28 4.61 -26.81
N PHE A 283 13.43 4.45 -25.80
CA PHE A 283 12.30 5.34 -25.54
C PHE A 283 12.70 6.47 -24.60
N GLN A 284 13.26 7.53 -25.19
CA GLN A 284 13.57 8.76 -24.49
C GLN A 284 12.79 9.94 -25.05
N GLN A 285 12.00 10.58 -24.18
CA GLN A 285 11.35 11.84 -24.50
C GLN A 285 12.36 12.98 -24.47
N LYS A 286 12.23 13.92 -25.41
CA LYS A 286 13.03 15.15 -25.45
C LYS A 286 12.17 16.28 -24.89
N PRO A 287 12.35 16.67 -23.61
CA PRO A 287 11.52 17.69 -23.00
C PRO A 287 11.67 19.02 -23.75
N VAL A 288 10.54 19.70 -23.97
CA VAL A 288 10.53 21.08 -24.42
C VAL A 288 11.15 21.93 -23.30
N LYS A 289 12.17 22.70 -23.66
CA LYS A 289 12.86 23.55 -22.71
C LYS A 289 11.98 24.74 -22.30
N PRO A 290 11.94 25.13 -21.01
CA PRO A 290 11.17 26.27 -20.54
C PRO A 290 11.54 27.59 -21.23
N GLU A 291 12.81 27.76 -21.65
CA GLU A 291 13.22 28.98 -22.35
C GLU A 291 12.55 29.13 -23.72
N VAL A 292 12.25 28.01 -24.38
CA VAL A 292 11.57 28.01 -25.69
C VAL A 292 10.10 28.40 -25.53
N MET A 293 9.46 27.99 -24.42
CA MET A 293 8.07 28.33 -24.10
C MET A 293 7.87 29.85 -23.86
N ASN A 294 8.92 30.58 -23.49
CA ASN A 294 8.83 32.00 -23.09
C ASN A 294 9.09 33.01 -24.22
N LEU A 295 9.36 32.55 -25.43
CA LEU A 295 9.67 33.42 -26.55
C LEU A 295 8.39 34.07 -27.18
N PRO A 296 8.52 35.17 -27.96
CA PRO A 296 7.37 35.87 -28.57
C PRO A 296 6.83 35.19 -29.85
N PHE A 297 5.49 35.18 -29.95
CA PHE A 297 4.55 34.30 -30.68
C PHE A 297 4.82 33.74 -32.09
N GLN A 298 5.82 34.14 -32.87
CA GLN A 298 5.74 33.87 -34.33
C GLN A 298 6.58 32.69 -34.87
N GLY A 299 7.42 32.05 -34.04
CA GLY A 299 8.24 30.89 -34.48
C GLY A 299 8.30 29.72 -33.50
N ILE A 300 7.54 29.78 -32.41
CA ILE A 300 7.71 28.89 -31.24
C ILE A 300 6.67 27.78 -31.20
N SER A 301 5.48 28.01 -31.77
CA SER A 301 4.40 27.03 -31.71
C SER A 301 4.74 25.75 -32.45
N GLU A 302 5.34 25.82 -33.64
CA GLU A 302 5.52 24.64 -34.47
C GLU A 302 6.58 23.66 -33.91
N ASN A 303 7.68 24.19 -33.37
CA ASN A 303 8.73 23.36 -32.78
C ASN A 303 8.29 22.73 -31.45
N VAL A 304 7.57 23.48 -30.62
CA VAL A 304 7.00 22.98 -29.36
C VAL A 304 5.94 21.92 -29.64
N ILE A 305 5.04 22.18 -30.60
CA ILE A 305 3.99 21.23 -31.00
C ILE A 305 4.63 19.95 -31.57
N LYS A 306 5.60 20.06 -32.48
CA LYS A 306 6.29 18.89 -33.06
C LYS A 306 7.02 18.08 -31.99
N ALA A 307 7.73 18.73 -31.07
CA ALA A 307 8.41 18.06 -29.97
C ALA A 307 7.42 17.34 -29.04
N PHE A 308 6.30 17.97 -28.72
CA PHE A 308 5.28 17.38 -27.87
C PHE A 308 4.55 16.20 -28.55
N GLN A 309 4.21 16.34 -29.83
CA GLN A 309 3.63 15.26 -30.64
C GLN A 309 4.56 14.06 -30.73
N GLU A 310 5.87 14.31 -30.91
CA GLU A 310 6.88 13.27 -30.93
C GLU A 310 7.02 12.60 -29.56
N ASN A 311 7.05 13.35 -28.46
CA ASN A 311 7.09 12.79 -27.11
C ASN A 311 5.87 11.91 -26.79
N MET A 312 4.68 12.33 -27.26
CA MET A 312 3.46 11.54 -27.16
C MET A 312 3.51 10.27 -28.01
N ARG A 313 4.16 10.31 -29.18
CA ARG A 313 4.40 9.13 -30.02
C ARG A 313 5.33 8.13 -29.33
N VAL A 314 6.47 8.60 -28.83
CA VAL A 314 7.44 7.80 -28.07
C VAL A 314 6.79 7.19 -26.82
N PHE A 315 5.94 7.95 -26.12
CA PHE A 315 5.19 7.44 -24.97
C PHE A 315 4.29 6.26 -25.33
N ARG A 316 3.53 6.39 -26.43
CA ARG A 316 2.64 5.31 -26.89
C ARG A 316 3.43 4.07 -27.29
N GLU A 317 4.47 4.23 -28.10
CA GLU A 317 5.33 3.12 -28.52
C GLU A 317 5.97 2.40 -27.32
N PHE A 318 6.38 3.15 -26.29
CA PHE A 318 6.88 2.59 -25.03
C PHE A 318 5.80 1.77 -24.29
N MET A 319 4.59 2.31 -24.15
CA MET A 319 3.49 1.63 -23.46
C MET A 319 3.08 0.35 -24.19
N ASP A 320 2.96 0.41 -25.52
CA ASP A 320 2.58 -0.74 -26.35
C ASP A 320 3.63 -1.86 -26.21
N LYS A 321 4.93 -1.52 -26.29
CA LYS A 321 6.01 -2.52 -26.15
C LYS A 321 6.09 -3.13 -24.74
N ALA A 322 5.84 -2.32 -23.70
CA ALA A 322 5.78 -2.82 -22.33
C ALA A 322 4.58 -3.75 -22.12
N ASP A 323 3.43 -3.44 -22.71
CA ASP A 323 2.22 -4.26 -22.61
C ASP A 323 2.34 -5.56 -23.42
N GLU A 324 2.90 -5.52 -24.64
CA GLU A 324 3.18 -6.72 -25.43
C GLU A 324 4.13 -7.68 -24.70
N ALA A 325 5.21 -7.15 -24.10
CA ALA A 325 6.16 -7.96 -23.36
C ALA A 325 5.53 -8.57 -22.09
N ALA A 326 4.67 -7.84 -21.38
CA ALA A 326 3.93 -8.37 -20.24
C ALA A 326 2.94 -9.47 -20.65
N LEU A 327 2.22 -9.27 -21.76
CA LEU A 327 1.26 -10.24 -22.29
C LEU A 327 1.91 -11.56 -22.71
N ASN A 328 3.14 -11.54 -23.20
CA ASN A 328 3.86 -12.76 -23.57
C ASN A 328 4.21 -13.63 -22.35
N VAL A 329 4.41 -13.02 -21.18
CA VAL A 329 4.68 -13.75 -19.93
C VAL A 329 3.39 -14.17 -19.24
N ASP A 330 2.42 -13.26 -19.14
CA ASP A 330 1.12 -13.53 -18.52
C ASP A 330 0.23 -14.48 -19.37
N GLY A 331 0.55 -14.63 -20.67
CA GLY A 331 -0.19 -15.45 -21.64
C GLY A 331 0.05 -16.96 -21.53
N GLU A 332 1.19 -17.41 -21.00
CA GLU A 332 1.45 -18.84 -20.80
C GLU A 332 0.65 -19.44 -19.63
N GLY A 333 0.10 -18.61 -18.72
CA GLY A 333 -0.76 -19.04 -17.61
C GLY A 333 -2.27 -18.87 -17.84
N ASP A 334 -2.70 -18.37 -19.01
CA ASP A 334 -4.08 -17.89 -19.19
C ASP A 334 -5.12 -19.03 -19.23
N GLU A 335 -4.74 -20.27 -19.57
CA GLU A 335 -5.68 -21.41 -19.56
C GLU A 335 -6.07 -21.88 -18.14
N GLU A 336 -5.21 -21.68 -17.14
CA GLU A 336 -5.50 -22.02 -15.74
C GLU A 336 -6.17 -20.85 -15.00
N LEU A 337 -5.77 -19.60 -15.28
CA LEU A 337 -6.40 -18.41 -14.70
C LEU A 337 -7.83 -18.18 -15.22
N GLN A 338 -8.16 -18.58 -16.46
CA GLN A 338 -9.53 -18.50 -17.01
C GLN A 338 -10.55 -19.35 -16.23
N LYS A 339 -10.11 -20.36 -15.46
CA LYS A 339 -11.00 -21.17 -14.60
C LYS A 339 -11.43 -20.42 -13.34
N ILE A 340 -10.75 -19.33 -12.98
CA ILE A 340 -11.08 -18.51 -11.81
C ILE A 340 -12.12 -17.47 -12.22
N LYS A 341 -13.39 -17.76 -11.92
CA LYS A 341 -14.56 -16.92 -12.29
C LYS A 341 -14.39 -15.42 -12.02
N CYS A 342 -13.75 -15.05 -10.91
CA CYS A 342 -13.50 -13.65 -10.55
C CYS A 342 -12.62 -12.90 -11.57
N ILE A 343 -11.64 -13.59 -12.17
CA ILE A 343 -10.74 -13.01 -13.17
C ILE A 343 -11.46 -12.85 -14.52
N ALA A 344 -12.29 -13.82 -14.88
CA ALA A 344 -13.15 -13.72 -16.06
C ALA A 344 -14.13 -12.55 -15.96
N ASP A 345 -14.81 -12.41 -14.82
CA ASP A 345 -15.75 -11.31 -14.55
C ASP A 345 -15.04 -9.94 -14.57
N LEU A 346 -13.82 -9.85 -14.03
CA LEU A 346 -13.01 -8.62 -14.08
C LEU A 346 -12.52 -8.27 -15.49
N LYS A 347 -12.12 -9.26 -16.30
CA LYS A 347 -11.74 -9.04 -17.71
C LYS A 347 -12.94 -8.54 -18.53
N GLU A 348 -14.14 -9.08 -18.28
CA GLU A 348 -15.37 -8.64 -18.94
C GLU A 348 -15.77 -7.22 -18.49
N LEU A 349 -15.61 -6.91 -17.21
CA LEU A 349 -15.84 -5.56 -16.68
C LEU A 349 -14.86 -4.53 -17.29
N LEU A 350 -13.57 -4.87 -17.41
CA LEU A 350 -12.57 -4.03 -18.07
C LEU A 350 -12.89 -3.81 -19.56
N LYS A 351 -13.37 -4.84 -20.25
CA LYS A 351 -13.84 -4.73 -21.64
C LYS A 351 -15.01 -3.76 -21.75
N ASN A 352 -15.96 -3.81 -20.82
CA ASN A 352 -17.09 -2.88 -20.77
C ASN A 352 -16.65 -1.43 -20.51
N TYR A 353 -15.71 -1.22 -19.59
CA TYR A 353 -15.15 0.12 -19.35
C TYR A 353 -14.36 0.68 -20.54
N ARG A 354 -13.63 -0.16 -21.28
CA ARG A 354 -12.97 0.26 -22.53
C ARG A 354 -13.98 0.72 -23.59
N ILE A 355 -15.11 0.02 -23.72
CA ILE A 355 -16.19 0.42 -24.64
C ILE A 355 -16.82 1.74 -24.20
N LEU A 356 -17.02 1.93 -22.89
CA LEU A 356 -17.56 3.18 -22.34
C LEU A 356 -16.62 4.36 -22.59
N LEU A 357 -15.32 4.19 -22.36
CA LEU A 357 -14.29 5.20 -22.64
C LEU A 357 -14.27 5.57 -24.12
N LYS A 358 -14.31 4.58 -25.02
CA LYS A 358 -14.36 4.84 -26.48
C LYS A 358 -15.64 5.57 -26.90
N ASN A 359 -16.76 5.30 -26.24
CA ASN A 359 -18.01 6.04 -26.46
C ASN A 359 -17.92 7.48 -25.93
N GLN A 360 -17.32 7.71 -24.77
CA GLN A 360 -17.08 9.06 -24.23
C GLN A 360 -16.12 9.85 -25.12
N GLU A 361 -15.07 9.22 -25.63
CA GLU A 361 -14.13 9.81 -26.59
C GLU A 361 -14.84 10.22 -27.89
N ASN A 362 -15.72 9.36 -28.42
CA ASN A 362 -16.55 9.69 -29.59
C ASN A 362 -17.52 10.85 -29.32
N ILE A 363 -18.13 10.93 -28.13
CA ILE A 363 -19.00 12.05 -27.75
C ILE A 363 -18.19 13.35 -27.66
N MET A 364 -17.00 13.31 -27.06
CA MET A 364 -16.09 14.46 -26.99
C MET A 364 -15.61 14.89 -28.37
N GLN A 365 -15.19 13.96 -29.22
CA GLN A 365 -14.80 14.27 -30.60
C GLN A 365 -15.97 14.85 -31.40
N ASN A 366 -17.19 14.34 -31.23
CA ASN A 366 -18.39 14.89 -31.87
C ASN A 366 -18.75 16.29 -31.34
N ALA A 367 -18.51 16.58 -30.06
CA ALA A 367 -18.69 17.93 -29.52
C ALA A 367 -17.64 18.92 -30.07
N ILE A 368 -16.39 18.47 -30.25
CA ILE A 368 -15.29 19.25 -30.83
C ILE A 368 -15.46 19.46 -32.35
N LEU A 369 -16.02 18.47 -33.06
CA LEU A 369 -16.30 18.58 -34.50
C LEU A 369 -17.62 19.32 -34.77
N GLY A 370 -18.61 19.19 -33.89
CA GLY A 370 -19.88 19.92 -33.95
C GLY A 370 -19.70 21.43 -33.75
N SER A 371 -18.71 21.85 -32.95
CA SER A 371 -18.34 23.25 -32.77
C SER A 371 -17.57 23.86 -33.96
N ARG A 372 -17.17 23.07 -34.96
CA ARG A 372 -16.61 23.58 -36.23
C ARG A 372 -17.67 24.04 -37.24
N SER A 373 -18.96 23.88 -36.94
CA SER A 373 -20.04 24.30 -37.84
C SER A 373 -20.47 25.73 -37.53
N ARG A 374 -19.90 26.70 -38.27
CA ARG A 374 -20.25 28.13 -38.36
C ARG A 374 -20.32 28.89 -37.01
N ALA A 375 -19.31 29.71 -36.78
CA ALA A 375 -19.46 30.88 -35.92
C ALA A 375 -20.70 31.69 -36.38
N PRO A 376 -21.64 32.04 -35.49
CA PRO A 376 -22.75 32.90 -35.86
C PRO A 376 -22.21 34.32 -36.04
N ASP A 377 -22.25 34.85 -37.26
CA ASP A 377 -21.86 36.22 -37.62
C ASP A 377 -22.76 37.34 -37.01
N ASN A 378 -23.41 37.09 -35.87
CA ASN A 378 -24.27 38.06 -35.20
C ASN A 378 -23.83 38.29 -33.75
N ILE A 379 -22.69 38.94 -33.58
CA ILE A 379 -22.23 39.47 -32.29
C ILE A 379 -22.90 40.83 -31.94
N GLY A 380 -23.73 41.38 -32.84
CA GLY A 380 -24.32 42.72 -32.66
C GLY A 380 -25.54 42.81 -31.72
N TYR A 381 -26.34 41.75 -31.54
CA TYR A 381 -27.62 41.83 -30.83
C TYR A 381 -27.67 41.15 -29.46
N THR A 382 -26.68 40.30 -29.15
CA THR A 382 -26.57 39.59 -27.85
C THR A 382 -25.61 40.25 -26.87
N ALA A 383 -24.85 41.27 -27.28
CA ALA A 383 -24.04 42.07 -26.36
C ALA A 383 -24.90 42.85 -25.35
N SER A 384 -26.13 43.23 -25.70
CA SER A 384 -27.08 43.87 -24.78
C SER A 384 -27.65 42.93 -23.71
N ARG A 385 -27.28 41.64 -23.71
CA ARG A 385 -27.69 40.65 -22.71
C ARG A 385 -26.62 40.35 -21.65
N LEU A 386 -25.42 40.92 -21.76
CA LEU A 386 -24.50 41.02 -20.63
C LEU A 386 -25.05 42.08 -19.67
N LYS A 387 -26.09 41.73 -18.91
CA LYS A 387 -26.32 42.41 -17.64
C LYS A 387 -25.09 42.13 -16.80
N VAL A 388 -24.37 43.20 -16.45
CA VAL A 388 -23.45 43.19 -15.30
C VAL A 388 -24.24 42.56 -14.15
N ALA A 389 -23.77 41.41 -13.66
CA ALA A 389 -24.39 40.76 -12.50
C ALA A 389 -24.54 41.82 -11.41
N ALA A 390 -25.73 41.91 -10.81
CA ALA A 390 -25.93 42.92 -9.77
C ALA A 390 -24.86 42.71 -8.68
N ASP A 391 -24.33 43.78 -8.08
CA ASP A 391 -23.23 43.69 -7.09
C ASP A 391 -23.50 42.65 -5.97
N THR A 392 -24.79 42.40 -5.68
CA THR A 392 -25.24 41.38 -4.72
C THR A 392 -25.04 39.93 -5.17
N GLU A 393 -25.06 39.64 -6.48
CA GLU A 393 -24.75 38.32 -7.05
C GLU A 393 -23.24 38.07 -7.07
N ILE A 394 -22.45 39.12 -7.33
CA ILE A 394 -20.98 39.07 -7.26
C ILE A 394 -20.54 38.85 -5.81
N GLU A 395 -21.14 39.53 -4.84
CA GLU A 395 -20.85 39.30 -3.41
C GLU A 395 -21.20 37.88 -2.96
N LYS A 396 -22.28 37.28 -3.47
CA LYS A 396 -22.63 35.89 -3.17
C LYS A 396 -21.62 34.91 -3.76
N ALA A 397 -21.20 35.13 -5.01
CA ALA A 397 -20.17 34.32 -5.66
C ALA A 397 -18.82 34.43 -4.91
N ASN A 398 -18.44 35.63 -4.47
CA ASN A 398 -17.23 35.85 -3.69
C ASN A 398 -17.28 35.16 -2.31
N ARG A 399 -18.41 35.21 -1.60
CA ARG A 399 -18.56 34.46 -0.34
C ARG A 399 -18.47 32.96 -0.55
N PHE A 400 -19.11 32.44 -1.59
CA PHE A 400 -19.05 31.02 -1.92
C PHE A 400 -17.61 30.58 -2.21
N LEU A 401 -16.89 31.35 -3.03
CA LEU A 401 -15.47 31.10 -3.32
C LEU A 401 -14.63 31.16 -2.05
N GLN A 402 -14.87 32.12 -1.17
CA GLN A 402 -14.13 32.25 0.09
C GLN A 402 -14.38 31.08 1.05
N GLU A 403 -15.61 30.57 1.12
CA GLU A 403 -15.92 29.35 1.87
C GLU A 403 -15.25 28.11 1.27
N GLU A 404 -15.24 27.97 -0.06
CA GLU A 404 -14.55 26.87 -0.74
C GLU A 404 -13.02 26.95 -0.56
N PHE A 405 -12.44 28.15 -0.58
CA PHE A 405 -11.03 28.36 -0.26
C PHE A 405 -10.71 27.93 1.18
N SER A 406 -11.53 28.31 2.17
CA SER A 406 -11.32 27.86 3.55
C SER A 406 -11.44 26.34 3.72
N LYS A 407 -12.35 25.68 2.97
CA LYS A 407 -12.44 24.21 2.97
C LYS A 407 -11.21 23.55 2.34
N LEU A 408 -10.70 24.12 1.26
CA LEU A 408 -9.48 23.66 0.59
C LEU A 408 -8.27 23.81 1.51
N GLU A 409 -8.15 24.93 2.23
CA GLU A 409 -7.08 25.18 3.18
C GLU A 409 -7.11 24.19 4.35
N LEU A 410 -8.30 23.89 4.91
CA LEU A 410 -8.46 22.85 5.93
C LEU A 410 -8.08 21.45 5.41
N LYS A 411 -8.49 21.10 4.19
CA LYS A 411 -8.08 19.83 3.57
C LYS A 411 -6.57 19.76 3.33
N GLN A 412 -5.96 20.88 2.93
CA GLN A 412 -4.52 20.95 2.75
C GLN A 412 -3.77 20.75 4.07
N GLN A 413 -4.27 21.33 5.16
CA GLN A 413 -3.74 21.10 6.50
C GLN A 413 -3.87 19.64 6.94
N GLU A 414 -5.02 19.00 6.69
CA GLU A 414 -5.24 17.57 7.00
C GLU A 414 -4.28 16.66 6.19
N ILE A 415 -4.02 16.98 4.93
CA ILE A 415 -3.05 16.27 4.11
C ILE A 415 -1.63 16.43 4.69
N GLU A 416 -1.25 17.63 5.12
CA GLU A 416 0.08 17.86 5.70
C GLU A 416 0.27 17.12 7.04
N GLU A 417 -0.77 17.06 7.88
CA GLU A 417 -0.78 16.25 9.10
C GLU A 417 -0.62 14.75 8.80
N GLN A 418 -1.32 14.25 7.78
CA GLN A 418 -1.16 12.87 7.34
C GLN A 418 0.24 12.59 6.78
N ARG A 419 0.84 13.53 6.03
CA ARG A 419 2.22 13.41 5.55
C ARG A 419 3.21 13.34 6.71
N HIS A 420 3.02 14.16 7.75
CA HIS A 420 3.85 14.09 8.94
C HIS A 420 3.73 12.72 9.64
N LEU A 421 2.50 12.22 9.81
CA LEU A 421 2.27 10.92 10.43
C LEU A 421 2.94 9.78 9.65
N VAL A 422 2.83 9.80 8.32
CA VAL A 422 3.47 8.80 7.44
C VAL A 422 5.00 8.89 7.52
N SER A 423 5.55 10.11 7.58
CA SER A 423 6.99 10.34 7.77
C SER A 423 7.47 9.76 9.11
N ASP A 424 6.73 9.98 10.19
CA ASP A 424 7.07 9.43 11.51
C ASP A 424 6.96 7.90 11.55
N THR A 425 5.97 7.31 10.89
CA THR A 425 5.88 5.85 10.78
C THR A 425 7.02 5.27 9.95
N ALA A 426 7.41 5.94 8.86
CA ALA A 426 8.54 5.52 8.04
C ALA A 426 9.85 5.57 8.84
N HIS A 427 10.07 6.63 9.61
CA HIS A 427 11.26 6.76 10.46
C HIS A 427 11.34 5.63 11.51
N ARG A 428 10.23 5.34 12.21
CA ARG A 428 10.18 4.22 13.16
C ARG A 428 10.44 2.87 12.51
N MET A 429 9.89 2.63 11.33
CA MET A 429 10.16 1.40 10.58
C MET A 429 11.64 1.26 10.19
N ASP A 430 12.31 2.36 9.85
CA ASP A 430 13.73 2.34 9.52
C ASP A 430 14.60 2.11 10.76
N GLU A 431 14.23 2.65 11.92
CA GLU A 431 14.86 2.33 13.21
C GLU A 431 14.69 0.84 13.57
N GLU A 432 13.49 0.29 13.40
CA GLU A 432 13.23 -1.15 13.63
C GLU A 432 14.06 -2.03 12.69
N LYS A 433 14.10 -1.71 11.38
CA LYS A 433 14.95 -2.42 10.41
C LYS A 433 16.42 -2.36 10.78
N PHE A 434 16.90 -1.20 11.24
CA PHE A 434 18.28 -1.05 11.70
C PHE A 434 18.56 -1.97 12.90
N MET A 435 17.65 -2.01 13.88
CA MET A 435 17.78 -2.88 15.05
C MET A 435 17.75 -4.38 14.69
N ILE A 436 16.87 -4.79 13.77
CA ILE A 436 16.81 -6.16 13.26
C ILE A 436 18.11 -6.52 12.53
N THR A 437 18.64 -5.61 11.71
CA THR A 437 19.90 -5.84 10.98
C THR A 437 21.06 -6.04 11.95
N LYS A 438 21.15 -5.19 12.98
CA LYS A 438 22.15 -5.32 14.04
C LYS A 438 22.02 -6.62 14.83
N GLN A 439 20.81 -7.05 15.17
CA GLN A 439 20.59 -8.35 15.81
C GLN A 439 21.01 -9.51 14.90
N ARG A 440 20.73 -9.42 13.60
CA ARG A 440 21.14 -10.43 12.62
C ARG A 440 22.66 -10.54 12.49
N GLU A 441 23.37 -9.41 12.51
CA GLU A 441 24.83 -9.38 12.54
C GLU A 441 25.38 -10.06 13.81
N GLN A 442 24.83 -9.72 14.99
CA GLN A 442 25.23 -10.36 16.25
C GLN A 442 25.03 -11.88 16.23
N LEU A 443 23.88 -12.35 15.74
CA LEU A 443 23.61 -13.78 15.59
C LEU A 443 24.57 -14.46 14.59
N MET A 444 24.95 -13.78 13.50
CA MET A 444 25.95 -14.29 12.57
C MET A 444 27.34 -14.38 13.21
N GLU A 445 27.74 -13.39 14.00
CA GLU A 445 29.00 -13.43 14.74
C GLU A 445 29.03 -14.56 15.77
N GLU A 446 27.94 -14.78 16.49
CA GLU A 446 27.81 -15.90 17.42
C GLU A 446 27.86 -17.25 16.68
N ARG A 447 27.15 -17.38 15.55
CA ARG A 447 27.21 -18.58 14.71
C ARG A 447 28.65 -18.87 14.26
N ASN A 448 29.36 -17.86 13.77
CA ASN A 448 30.75 -18.00 13.33
C ASN A 448 31.68 -18.39 14.50
N ARG A 449 31.46 -17.84 15.70
CA ARG A 449 32.20 -18.24 16.91
C ARG A 449 31.95 -19.71 17.27
N TRP A 450 30.71 -20.16 17.19
CA TRP A 450 30.36 -21.56 17.43
C TRP A 450 30.96 -22.49 16.37
N GLU A 451 30.97 -22.11 15.09
CA GLU A 451 31.60 -22.88 14.03
C GLU A 451 33.12 -23.01 14.23
N GLN A 452 33.80 -21.93 14.61
CA GLN A 452 35.23 -21.97 14.93
C GLN A 452 35.53 -22.84 16.15
N ALA A 453 34.70 -22.75 17.19
CA ALA A 453 34.82 -23.60 18.37
C ALA A 453 34.61 -25.08 18.03
N LEU A 454 33.62 -25.38 17.19
CA LEU A 454 33.33 -26.74 16.72
C LEU A 454 34.48 -27.29 15.88
N GLN A 455 35.01 -26.50 14.93
CA GLN A 455 36.17 -26.90 14.13
C GLN A 455 37.40 -27.17 15.00
N SER A 456 37.65 -26.32 15.99
CA SER A 456 38.75 -26.49 16.95
C SER A 456 38.58 -27.77 17.78
N ALA A 457 37.37 -28.05 18.24
CA ALA A 457 37.05 -29.27 18.98
C ALA A 457 37.19 -30.52 18.11
N CYS A 458 36.73 -30.49 16.86
CA CYS A 458 36.92 -31.59 15.90
C CYS A 458 38.40 -31.85 15.63
N LYS A 459 39.21 -30.80 15.49
CA LYS A 459 40.66 -30.91 15.25
C LYS A 459 41.41 -31.51 16.45
N LEU A 460 41.06 -31.07 17.66
CA LEU A 460 41.55 -31.68 18.89
C LEU A 460 41.16 -33.15 19.00
N ASN A 461 39.94 -33.50 18.59
CA ASN A 461 39.46 -34.87 18.62
C ASN A 461 40.15 -35.75 17.57
N SER A 462 40.49 -35.23 16.39
CA SER A 462 41.30 -35.97 15.41
C SER A 462 42.73 -36.18 15.91
N GLU A 463 43.34 -35.16 16.52
CA GLU A 463 44.69 -35.28 17.11
C GLU A 463 44.73 -36.33 18.24
N LEU A 464 43.65 -36.46 19.02
CA LEU A 464 43.50 -37.48 20.07
C LEU A 464 43.22 -38.90 19.56
N VAL A 465 42.78 -39.07 18.32
CA VAL A 465 42.51 -40.39 17.71
C VAL A 465 43.71 -40.92 16.95
N ASP A 466 44.62 -40.03 16.51
CA ASP A 466 45.86 -40.37 15.82
C ASP A 466 47.03 -40.70 16.77
N GLU A 467 46.84 -40.56 18.09
CA GLU A 467 47.76 -40.95 19.18
C GLU A 467 47.26 -42.13 19.99
#